data_AF-A0A923XFF7-F1
#
_entry.id   AF-A0A923XFF7-F1
#
_cell.length_a   1.000
_cell.length_b   1.000
_cell.length_c   1.000
_cell.angle_alpha   90.00
_cell.angle_beta   90.00
_cell.angle_gamma   90.00
#
_symmetry.space_group_name_H-M   'P 1'
#
loop_
_entity.id
_entity.type
_entity.pdbx_description
1 polymer ?
#
loop_
_entity_poly.entity_id
_entity_poly.type
_entity_poly.pdbx_seq_one_letter_code
_entity_poly.pdbx_strand_id
1 'polypeptide(L)' 'MKVTVKFFASIREALGRGSENVEPGAASIAALGDELIARGGAQGASLARGKAVRAALNQ' A
#
# COMPACT_ATOMS: atom_id res chain seq x y z
N MET A 1 13.65 8.87 -2.69
CA MET A 1 12.60 9.73 -3.25
C MET A 1 11.31 9.42 -2.52
N LYS A 2 10.68 10.42 -1.90
CA LYS A 2 9.44 10.20 -1.16
C LYS A 2 8.24 10.14 -2.11
N VAL A 3 7.36 9.15 -1.93
CA VAL A 3 6.11 8.99 -2.69
C VAL A 3 4.91 9.00 -1.74
N THR A 4 3.76 9.48 -2.23
CA THR A 4 2.50 9.44 -1.50
C THR A 4 1.70 8.22 -1.93
N VAL A 5 1.46 7.30 -1.01
CA VAL A 5 0.57 6.14 -1.24
C VAL A 5 -0.82 6.50 -0.73
N LYS A 6 -1.84 6.31 -1.58
CA LYS A 6 -3.25 6.58 -1.24
C LYS A 6 -4.02 5.27 -1.13
N PHE A 7 -4.84 5.14 -0.10
CA PHE A 7 -5.69 3.99 0.18
C PHE A 7 -7.16 4.35 -0.01
N PHE A 8 -7.94 3.41 -0.54
CA PHE A 8 -9.36 3.62 -0.87
C PHE A 8 -10.22 2.49 -0.31
N ALA A 9 -11.53 2.77 -0.23
CA ALA A 9 -12.56 1.82 0.21
C ALA A 9 -12.18 1.09 1.50
N SER A 10 -12.34 -0.24 1.54
CA SER A 10 -12.10 -1.07 2.71
C SER A 10 -10.66 -1.01 3.24
N ILE A 11 -9.67 -0.75 2.39
CA ILE A 11 -8.27 -0.63 2.82
C ILE A 11 -8.09 0.63 3.66
N ARG A 12 -8.67 1.75 3.22
CA ARG A 12 -8.64 3.01 3.99
C ARG A 12 -9.34 2.86 5.34
N GLU A 13 -10.49 2.19 5.35
CA GLU A 13 -11.26 1.94 6.57
C GLU A 13 -10.48 1.08 7.56
N ALA A 14 -9.87 -0.02 7.10
CA ALA A 14 -9.04 -0.88 7.94
C ALA A 14 -7.80 -0.18 8.49
N LEU A 15 -7.23 0.77 7.74
CA LEU A 15 -6.03 1.51 8.14
C LEU A 15 -6.33 2.75 8.99
N GLY A 16 -7.58 3.23 9.01
CA GLY A 16 -7.96 4.51 9.63
C GLY A 16 -7.33 5.75 8.99
N ARG A 17 -6.66 5.60 7.83
CA ARG A 17 -5.97 6.69 7.11
C ARG A 17 -6.09 6.51 5.60
N GLY A 18 -6.27 7.62 4.89
CA GLY A 18 -6.43 7.65 3.43
C GLY A 18 -5.13 7.71 2.65
N SER A 19 -4.02 8.04 3.29
CA SER A 19 -2.72 8.08 2.65
C SER A 19 -1.58 8.00 3.66
N GLU A 20 -0.39 7.71 3.16
CA GLU A 20 0.85 7.88 3.88
C GLU A 20 1.99 8.28 2.94
N ASN A 21 3.04 8.90 3.48
CA ASN A 21 4.26 9.14 2.74
C ASN A 21 5.23 8.00 2.97
N VAL A 22 5.78 7.46 1.88
CA VAL A 22 6.70 6.33 1.91
C VAL A 22 8.00 6.72 1.22
N GLU A 23 9.13 6.32 1.79
CA GLU A 23 10.43 6.27 1.13
C GLU A 23 10.65 4.83 0.67
N PRO A 24 10.27 4.46 -0.56
CA PRO A 24 10.36 3.08 -1.03
C PRO A 24 11.82 2.69 -1.27
N GLY A 25 12.18 1.47 -0.86
CA GLY A 25 13.40 0.80 -1.36
C GLY A 25 13.17 0.15 -2.73
N ALA A 26 11.91 -0.08 -3.07
CA ALA A 26 11.45 -0.71 -4.28
C ALA A 26 11.48 0.22 -5.51
N ALA A 27 11.87 -0.36 -6.65
CA ALA A 27 11.86 0.31 -7.95
C ALA A 27 10.59 0.02 -8.78
N SER A 28 9.60 -0.70 -8.24
CA SER A 28 8.34 -1.02 -8.93
C SER A 28 7.15 -1.00 -7.98
N ILE A 29 5.95 -0.79 -8.53
CA ILE A 29 4.69 -0.81 -7.76
C ILE A 29 4.48 -2.17 -7.09
N ALA A 30 4.80 -3.26 -7.79
CA ALA A 30 4.65 -4.62 -7.25
C ALA A 30 5.56 -4.83 -6.03
N ALA A 31 6.83 -4.44 -6.13
CA ALA A 31 7.78 -4.55 -5.03
C ALA A 31 7.44 -3.59 -3.87
N LEU A 32 6.93 -2.38 -4.15
CA LEU A 32 6.40 -1.51 -3.10
C LEU A 32 5.21 -2.16 -2.39
N GLY A 33 4.33 -2.84 -3.14
CA GLY A 33 3.25 -3.64 -2.55
C GLY A 33 3.78 -4.67 -1.55
N ASP A 34 4.84 -5.40 -1.91
CA ASP A 34 5.49 -6.37 -1.01
C ASP A 34 6.10 -5.70 0.22
N GLU A 35 6.78 -4.56 0.07
CA GLU A 35 7.29 -3.78 1.20
C GLU A 35 6.18 -3.38 2.15
N LEU A 36 5.04 -2.92 1.64
CA LEU A 36 3.89 -2.55 2.46
C LEU A 36 3.24 -3.76 3.13
N ILE A 37 3.21 -4.92 2.47
CA ILE A 37 2.72 -6.18 3.06
C ILE A 37 3.63 -6.62 4.21
N ALA A 38 4.95 -6.57 4.00
CA ALA A 38 5.97 -7.00 4.96
C ALA A 38 5.97 -6.17 6.25
N ARG A 39 5.44 -4.94 6.23
CA ARG A 39 5.23 -4.12 7.45
C ARG A 39 4.20 -4.72 8.42
N GLY A 40 3.36 -5.64 7.95
CA GLY A 40 2.38 -6.33 8.77
C GLY A 40 1.22 -5.45 9.24
N GLY A 41 0.57 -5.87 10.32
CA GLY A 41 -0.61 -5.20 10.89
C GLY A 41 -1.80 -5.14 9.93
N ALA A 42 -2.67 -4.14 10.12
CA ALA A 42 -3.84 -3.94 9.27
C ALA A 42 -3.47 -3.71 7.80
N GLN A 43 -2.31 -3.10 7.54
CA GLN A 43 -1.78 -2.87 6.20
C GLN A 43 -1.42 -4.18 5.49
N GLY A 44 -0.62 -5.01 6.14
CA GLY A 44 -0.24 -6.32 5.60
C GLY A 44 -1.44 -7.23 5.36
N ALA A 45 -2.40 -7.25 6.30
CA ALA A 45 -3.62 -8.04 6.15
C ALA A 45 -4.53 -7.54 4.99
N SER A 46 -4.63 -6.22 4.81
CA SER A 46 -5.47 -5.62 3.78
C SER A 46 -4.87 -5.70 2.38
N LEU A 47 -3.53 -5.74 2.28
CA LEU A 47 -2.79 -5.80 1.02
C LEU A 47 -2.29 -7.20 0.66
N ALA A 48 -2.54 -8.21 1.50
CA ALA A 48 -2.02 -9.57 1.32
C ALA A 48 -2.25 -10.12 -0.10
N ARG A 49 -1.33 -10.97 -0.60
CA ARG A 49 -1.36 -11.49 -1.99
C ARG A 49 -2.64 -12.24 -2.38
N GLY A 50 -3.46 -12.70 -1.42
CA GLY A 50 -4.77 -13.29 -1.66
C GLY A 50 -5.93 -12.28 -1.83
N LYS A 51 -5.68 -10.98 -1.67
CA LYS A 51 -6.66 -9.91 -1.86
C LYS A 51 -6.59 -9.40 -3.30
N ALA A 52 -7.75 -9.15 -3.90
CA ALA A 52 -7.86 -8.56 -5.23
C ALA A 52 -7.62 -7.04 -5.19
N VAL A 53 -6.38 -6.64 -4.86
CA VAL A 53 -5.95 -5.23 -4.80
C VAL A 53 -5.42 -4.80 -6.16
N ARG A 54 -5.77 -3.58 -6.57
CA ARG A 54 -5.23 -2.92 -7.77
C ARG A 54 -4.48 -1.67 -7.36
N ALA A 55 -3.46 -1.32 -8.14
CA ALA A 55 -2.64 -0.14 -7.92
C ALA A 55 -2.57 0.69 -9.19
N ALA A 56 -2.33 1.99 -9.02
CA ALA A 56 -2.20 2.96 -10.10
C ALA A 56 -1.08 3.95 -9.71
N LEU A 57 -0.31 4.42 -10.70
CA LEU A 57 0.80 5.38 -10.53
C LEU A 57 0.56 6.67 -11.31
N ASN A 58 0.51 7.82 -10.63
CA ASN A 58 0.35 9.17 -11.19
C ASN A 58 -0.93 9.39 -12.03
N GLN A 59 -2.08 9.07 -11.43
CA GLN A 59 -3.43 9.43 -11.89
C GLN A 59 -3.97 10.63 -11.10
#